data_AF-A0A345H550-F1
#
_entry.id   AF-A0A345H550-F1
#
_cell.length_a   1.000
_cell.length_b   1.000
_cell.length_c   1.000
_cell.angle_alpha   90.00
_cell.angle_beta   90.00
_cell.angle_gamma   90.00
#
_symmetry.space_group_name_H-M   'P 1'
#
loop_
_entity.id
_entity.type
_entity.pdbx_description
1 polymer ?
#
loop_
_entity_poly.entity_id
_entity_poly.type
_entity_poly.pdbx_seq_one_letter_code
_entity_poly.pdbx_strand_id
1 'polypeptide(L)'
;MNTIQTDTILHNIALELDRTIKDTSAIGLNGKAAIVLYFFYYYKFFQEEAYADKAIHLLQETIEGIDATSSVNLREGISGIGWTLEHLNENNFIAIDIDAAFAHTFDDYIYESMHAFAIAGNFDYHSGVLGFCLYFVKRFQHTQSAALKATYEDYITQVIFFMENQRIRKTLESEQFAKHTHNKTEVLTNTVNFLLLLLSLKTFDPLVRPLIAYYSALLLKEVSQNTQQNAATALCLWKVGTEMSIASMKEKAAQLFDENQFAESSASISNYYVCYQSYAYVFQKTQQQHYQKLRDAYQDQFKKALNSYQIEGTAVGIWNHLTHVGLSIIQMENKFSTNWDECLLLTTTA
;
A
#
# COMPACT_ATOMS: atom_id res chain seq x y z
N MET A 1 -0.19 0.44 -28.06
CA MET A 1 -1.48 0.87 -27.50
C MET A 1 -1.48 2.38 -27.56
N ASN A 2 -2.44 2.99 -28.25
CA ASN A 2 -2.53 4.45 -28.38
C ASN A 2 -3.35 5.01 -27.20
N THR A 3 -3.14 6.26 -26.80
CA THR A 3 -3.85 6.94 -25.69
C THR A 3 -5.37 6.78 -25.76
N ILE A 4 -5.95 6.80 -26.97
CA ILE A 4 -7.40 6.61 -27.20
C ILE A 4 -7.90 5.26 -26.64
N GLN A 5 -7.07 4.23 -26.67
CA GLN A 5 -7.42 2.89 -26.20
C GLN A 5 -7.35 2.78 -24.67
N THR A 6 -6.37 3.43 -24.03
CA THR A 6 -6.27 3.48 -22.56
C THR A 6 -7.36 4.36 -21.96
N ASP A 7 -7.72 5.46 -22.63
CA ASP A 7 -8.85 6.32 -22.23
C ASP A 7 -10.18 5.55 -22.24
N THR A 8 -10.42 4.73 -23.28
CA THR A 8 -11.62 3.88 -23.36
C THR A 8 -11.69 2.87 -22.21
N ILE A 9 -10.57 2.25 -21.85
CA ILE A 9 -10.51 1.31 -20.72
C ILE A 9 -10.78 2.03 -19.40
N LEU A 10 -10.20 3.20 -19.19
CA LEU A 10 -10.45 4.01 -17.98
C LEU A 10 -11.94 4.36 -17.87
N HIS A 11 -12.58 4.81 -18.95
CA HIS A 11 -14.01 5.10 -18.92
C HIS A 11 -14.85 3.86 -18.58
N ASN A 12 -14.53 2.71 -19.17
CA ASN A 12 -15.24 1.45 -18.86
C ASN A 12 -15.04 1.01 -17.40
N ILE A 13 -13.83 1.19 -16.85
CA ILE A 13 -13.56 0.96 -15.41
C ILE A 13 -14.43 1.89 -14.57
N ALA A 14 -14.49 3.18 -14.89
CA ALA A 14 -15.28 4.16 -14.15
C ALA A 14 -16.78 3.81 -14.17
N LEU A 15 -17.31 3.36 -15.31
CA LEU A 15 -18.70 2.90 -15.44
C LEU A 15 -18.98 1.64 -14.61
N GLU A 16 -18.07 0.67 -14.60
CA GLU A 16 -18.25 -0.57 -13.82
C GLU A 16 -18.17 -0.31 -12.32
N LEU A 17 -17.23 0.54 -11.89
CA LEU A 17 -17.14 0.95 -10.48
C LEU A 17 -18.41 1.66 -10.04
N ASP A 18 -18.95 2.58 -10.85
CA ASP A 18 -20.20 3.28 -10.56
C ASP A 18 -21.39 2.32 -10.37
N ARG A 19 -21.46 1.25 -11.18
CA ARG A 19 -22.50 0.23 -11.07
C ARG A 19 -22.37 -0.60 -9.79
N THR A 20 -21.15 -0.94 -9.40
CA THR A 20 -20.86 -1.88 -8.29
C THR A 20 -20.86 -1.23 -6.91
N ILE A 21 -20.93 0.12 -6.81
CA ILE A 21 -20.99 0.84 -5.53
C ILE A 21 -22.06 0.29 -4.58
N LYS A 22 -23.26 0.03 -5.10
CA LYS A 22 -24.41 -0.41 -4.29
C LYS A 22 -24.22 -1.80 -3.69
N ASP A 23 -23.46 -2.65 -4.37
CA ASP A 23 -23.18 -4.03 -3.95
C ASP A 23 -21.91 -4.12 -3.10
N THR A 24 -21.16 -3.02 -2.97
CA THR A 24 -19.90 -2.95 -2.23
C THR A 24 -20.16 -2.63 -0.76
N SER A 25 -20.04 -3.65 0.11
CA SER A 25 -20.20 -3.50 1.56
C SER A 25 -18.94 -3.00 2.27
N ALA A 26 -17.76 -3.35 1.76
CA ALA A 26 -16.49 -2.90 2.33
C ALA A 26 -16.33 -1.39 2.13
N ILE A 27 -15.88 -0.69 3.17
CA ILE A 27 -15.78 0.78 3.14
C ILE A 27 -14.35 1.26 2.96
N GLY A 28 -13.35 0.45 3.34
CA GLY A 28 -11.93 0.75 3.22
C GLY A 28 -11.34 0.61 1.81
N LEU A 29 -10.03 0.38 1.73
CA LEU A 29 -9.27 0.36 0.47
C LEU A 29 -9.54 -0.86 -0.44
N ASN A 30 -10.38 -1.79 -0.02
CA ASN A 30 -10.90 -2.89 -0.82
C ASN A 30 -12.40 -2.71 -1.12
N GLY A 31 -12.89 -1.49 -1.02
CA GLY A 31 -14.28 -1.14 -1.25
C GLY A 31 -14.46 0.33 -1.57
N LYS A 32 -15.43 0.99 -0.94
CA LYS A 32 -15.87 2.35 -1.31
C LYS A 32 -14.73 3.38 -1.32
N ALA A 33 -13.80 3.36 -0.36
CA ALA A 33 -12.67 4.30 -0.36
C ALA A 33 -11.76 4.15 -1.60
N ALA A 34 -11.58 2.93 -2.13
CA ALA A 34 -10.82 2.71 -3.35
C ALA A 34 -11.52 3.30 -4.59
N ILE A 35 -12.86 3.22 -4.63
CA ILE A 35 -13.68 3.83 -5.69
C ILE A 35 -13.54 5.35 -5.65
N VAL A 36 -13.69 5.94 -4.45
CA VAL A 36 -13.52 7.38 -4.22
C VAL A 36 -12.15 7.84 -4.72
N LEU A 37 -11.08 7.13 -4.32
CA LEU A 37 -9.72 7.43 -4.76
C LEU A 37 -9.60 7.40 -6.29
N TYR A 38 -10.11 6.36 -6.93
CA TYR A 38 -10.10 6.24 -8.38
C TYR A 38 -10.89 7.37 -9.06
N PHE A 39 -12.08 7.71 -8.59
CA PHE A 39 -12.91 8.77 -9.19
C PHE A 39 -12.27 10.16 -9.11
N PHE A 40 -11.59 10.51 -8.01
CA PHE A 40 -10.82 11.75 -7.95
C PHE A 40 -9.67 11.78 -8.95
N TYR A 41 -8.93 10.67 -9.08
CA TYR A 41 -7.88 10.56 -10.10
C TYR A 41 -8.42 10.59 -11.53
N TYR A 42 -9.56 9.94 -11.77
CA TYR A 42 -10.27 9.98 -13.04
C TYR A 42 -10.69 11.41 -13.40
N TYR A 43 -11.30 12.12 -12.45
CA TYR A 43 -11.65 13.54 -12.59
C TYR A 43 -10.42 14.38 -12.95
N LYS A 44 -9.30 14.24 -12.23
CA LYS A 44 -8.08 15.00 -12.56
C LYS A 44 -7.53 14.67 -13.94
N PHE A 45 -7.74 13.46 -14.43
CA PHE A 45 -7.27 13.02 -15.74
C PHE A 45 -8.15 13.52 -16.90
N PHE A 46 -9.49 13.47 -16.76
CA PHE A 46 -10.45 13.81 -17.83
C PHE A 46 -11.16 15.16 -17.66
N GLN A 47 -11.07 15.77 -16.48
CA GLN A 47 -11.79 16.98 -16.08
C GLN A 47 -13.32 16.82 -16.13
N GLU A 48 -13.82 15.61 -15.87
CA GLU A 48 -15.25 15.30 -15.80
C GLU A 48 -15.78 15.49 -14.38
N GLU A 49 -16.30 16.69 -14.07
CA GLU A 49 -16.76 17.10 -12.73
C GLU A 49 -17.76 16.12 -12.10
N ALA A 50 -18.59 15.46 -12.92
CA ALA A 50 -19.56 14.47 -12.44
C ALA A 50 -18.93 13.33 -11.62
N TYR A 51 -17.69 12.94 -11.90
CA TYR A 51 -16.99 11.91 -11.12
C TYR A 51 -16.42 12.45 -9.80
N ALA A 52 -16.05 13.73 -9.73
CA ALA A 52 -15.70 14.38 -8.47
C ALA A 52 -16.92 14.47 -7.56
N ASP A 53 -18.08 14.88 -8.09
CA ASP A 53 -19.34 14.96 -7.33
C ASP A 53 -19.76 13.58 -6.79
N LYS A 54 -19.66 12.54 -7.63
CA LYS A 54 -19.89 11.15 -7.20
C LYS A 54 -18.93 10.72 -6.09
N ALA A 55 -17.64 11.04 -6.20
CA ALA A 55 -16.65 10.69 -5.20
C ALA A 55 -16.96 11.37 -3.85
N ILE A 56 -17.32 12.66 -3.86
CA ILE A 56 -17.70 13.42 -2.66
C ILE A 56 -18.95 12.82 -2.02
N HIS A 57 -20.00 12.57 -2.82
CA HIS A 57 -21.24 12.00 -2.31
C HIS A 57 -21.04 10.60 -1.72
N LEU A 58 -20.31 9.73 -2.42
CA LEU A 58 -19.98 8.39 -1.94
C LEU A 58 -19.18 8.44 -0.64
N LEU A 59 -18.21 9.34 -0.54
CA LEU A 59 -17.40 9.50 0.66
C LEU A 59 -18.23 9.98 1.86
N GLN A 60 -19.10 10.96 1.66
CA GLN A 60 -20.03 11.44 2.68
C GLN A 60 -20.97 10.34 3.16
N GLU A 61 -21.66 9.66 2.24
CA GLU A 61 -22.56 8.53 2.56
C GLU A 61 -21.82 7.43 3.32
N THR A 62 -20.58 7.13 2.90
CA THR A 62 -19.76 6.10 3.54
C THR A 62 -19.41 6.48 4.98
N ILE A 63 -19.03 7.74 5.23
CA ILE A 63 -18.68 8.22 6.58
C ILE A 63 -19.92 8.31 7.48
N GLU A 64 -21.05 8.81 6.96
CA GLU A 64 -22.32 8.90 7.68
C GLU A 64 -22.90 7.52 8.03
N GLY A 65 -22.59 6.50 7.22
CA GLY A 65 -23.00 5.12 7.45
C GLY A 65 -22.12 4.31 8.40
N ILE A 66 -21.04 4.88 8.96
CA ILE A 66 -20.16 4.16 9.89
C ILE A 66 -20.89 3.91 11.21
N ASP A 67 -20.87 2.66 11.65
CA ASP A 67 -21.46 2.21 12.91
C ASP A 67 -20.52 1.26 13.69
N ALA A 68 -20.99 0.79 14.85
CA ALA A 68 -20.22 -0.10 15.72
C ALA A 68 -19.90 -1.49 15.11
N THR A 69 -20.54 -1.86 14.00
CA THR A 69 -20.30 -3.13 13.29
C THR A 69 -19.31 -2.96 12.13
N SER A 70 -18.99 -1.71 11.77
CA SER A 70 -18.08 -1.40 10.70
C SER A 70 -16.67 -1.93 11.01
N SER A 71 -16.06 -2.57 10.00
CA SER A 71 -14.65 -2.97 10.09
C SER A 71 -13.78 -1.74 10.34
N VAL A 72 -12.71 -1.89 11.12
CA VAL A 72 -11.80 -0.78 11.44
C VAL A 72 -10.56 -0.82 10.53
N ASN A 73 -10.23 -1.97 9.96
CA ASN A 73 -8.92 -2.21 9.34
C ASN A 73 -8.71 -1.44 8.02
N LEU A 74 -7.46 -1.39 7.55
CA LEU A 74 -7.07 -0.68 6.34
C LEU A 74 -7.80 -1.21 5.09
N ARG A 75 -7.92 -2.54 4.98
CA ARG A 75 -8.50 -3.20 3.81
C ARG A 75 -9.98 -2.91 3.65
N GLU A 76 -10.77 -3.06 4.69
CA GLU A 76 -12.24 -3.08 4.58
C GLU A 76 -12.91 -1.97 5.38
N GLY A 77 -12.15 -1.22 6.17
CA GLY A 77 -12.69 -0.43 7.27
C GLY A 77 -12.27 1.03 7.35
N ILE A 78 -12.56 1.60 8.52
CA ILE A 78 -12.43 3.04 8.84
C ILE A 78 -11.01 3.56 8.61
N SER A 79 -9.96 2.81 8.96
CA SER A 79 -8.57 3.25 8.70
C SER A 79 -8.28 3.41 7.21
N GLY A 80 -8.92 2.61 6.35
CA GLY A 80 -8.82 2.78 4.90
C GLY A 80 -9.43 4.10 4.42
N ILE A 81 -10.59 4.47 4.95
CA ILE A 81 -11.24 5.77 4.67
C ILE A 81 -10.36 6.92 5.17
N GLY A 82 -9.90 6.83 6.42
CA GLY A 82 -9.06 7.85 7.03
C GLY A 82 -7.76 8.07 6.26
N TRP A 83 -7.13 6.98 5.80
CA TRP A 83 -5.96 7.07 4.92
C TRP A 83 -6.31 7.74 3.58
N THR A 84 -7.44 7.39 2.96
CA THR A 84 -7.88 8.01 1.70
C THR A 84 -8.14 9.50 1.87
N LEU A 85 -8.76 9.94 2.97
CA LEU A 85 -8.98 11.36 3.25
C LEU A 85 -7.67 12.15 3.35
N GLU A 86 -6.71 11.65 4.12
CA GLU A 86 -5.39 12.26 4.23
C GLU A 86 -4.71 12.35 2.86
N HIS A 87 -4.73 11.25 2.10
CA HIS A 87 -4.15 11.21 0.76
C HIS A 87 -4.82 12.21 -0.21
N LEU A 88 -6.15 12.33 -0.18
CA LEU A 88 -6.87 13.28 -1.02
C LEU A 88 -6.58 14.73 -0.63
N ASN A 89 -6.49 15.02 0.67
CA ASN A 89 -6.18 16.35 1.19
C ASN A 89 -4.72 16.75 0.86
N GLU A 90 -3.76 15.85 1.08
CA GLU A 90 -2.35 16.01 0.71
C GLU A 90 -2.17 16.34 -0.79
N ASN A 91 -2.96 15.67 -1.65
CA ASN A 91 -2.88 15.84 -3.09
C ASN A 91 -3.82 16.94 -3.64
N ASN A 92 -4.38 17.78 -2.76
CA ASN A 92 -5.25 18.92 -3.07
C ASN A 92 -6.52 18.54 -3.87
N PHE A 93 -7.03 17.33 -3.70
CA PHE A 93 -8.33 16.93 -4.26
C PHE A 93 -9.51 17.47 -3.44
N ILE A 94 -9.30 17.57 -2.13
CA ILE A 94 -10.27 18.08 -1.16
C ILE A 94 -9.55 19.04 -0.21
N ALA A 95 -10.31 19.91 0.45
CA ALA A 95 -9.82 20.78 1.51
C ALA A 95 -10.67 20.55 2.76
N ILE A 96 -10.22 19.65 3.64
CA ILE A 96 -10.94 19.26 4.86
C ILE A 96 -10.01 19.41 6.06
N ASP A 97 -10.54 19.93 7.16
CA ASP A 97 -9.87 19.86 8.45
C ASP A 97 -10.08 18.45 9.04
N ILE A 98 -9.17 17.55 8.69
CA ILE A 98 -9.23 16.14 9.11
C ILE A 98 -9.03 16.02 10.63
N ASP A 99 -8.20 16.87 11.23
CA ASP A 99 -8.01 16.90 12.67
C ASP A 99 -9.33 17.20 13.38
N ALA A 100 -10.08 18.22 12.94
CA ALA A 100 -11.38 18.54 13.51
C ALA A 100 -12.42 17.42 13.31
N ALA A 101 -12.35 16.69 12.18
CA ALA A 101 -13.32 15.66 11.84
C ALA A 101 -13.06 14.29 12.51
N PHE A 102 -11.79 13.93 12.74
CA PHE A 102 -11.40 12.56 13.15
C PHE A 102 -10.74 12.48 14.52
N ALA A 103 -10.12 13.56 15.01
CA ALA A 103 -9.49 13.53 16.33
C ALA A 103 -10.55 13.30 17.42
N HIS A 104 -10.19 12.53 18.45
CA HIS A 104 -11.07 12.19 19.58
C HIS A 104 -12.38 11.48 19.19
N THR A 105 -12.46 10.93 17.98
CA THR A 105 -13.59 10.14 17.49
C THR A 105 -13.07 8.87 16.83
N PHE A 106 -12.88 8.89 15.51
CA PHE A 106 -12.35 7.76 14.77
C PHE A 106 -10.91 7.44 15.15
N ASP A 107 -10.09 8.44 15.47
CA ASP A 107 -8.70 8.21 15.92
C ASP A 107 -8.62 7.35 17.17
N ASP A 108 -9.43 7.67 18.17
CA ASP A 108 -9.44 6.94 19.44
C ASP A 108 -9.94 5.51 19.21
N TYR A 109 -11.00 5.35 18.41
CA TYR A 109 -11.55 4.02 18.07
C TYR A 109 -10.57 3.14 17.27
N ILE A 110 -9.85 3.74 16.29
CA ILE A 110 -8.80 3.05 15.53
C ILE A 110 -7.64 2.67 16.46
N TYR A 111 -7.25 3.55 17.38
CA TYR A 111 -6.17 3.30 18.33
C TYR A 111 -6.52 2.16 19.30
N GLU A 112 -7.72 2.16 19.89
CA GLU A 112 -8.20 1.08 20.75
C GLU A 112 -8.19 -0.27 20.03
N SER A 113 -8.68 -0.30 18.79
CA SER A 113 -8.68 -1.49 17.93
C SER A 113 -7.26 -1.96 17.61
N MET A 114 -6.36 -1.03 17.25
CA MET A 114 -4.95 -1.32 16.99
C MET A 114 -4.27 -1.94 18.21
N HIS A 115 -4.51 -1.37 19.40
CA HIS A 115 -3.95 -1.85 20.65
C HIS A 115 -4.45 -3.26 21.00
N ALA A 116 -5.75 -3.52 20.84
CA ALA A 116 -6.32 -4.86 21.04
C ALA A 116 -5.70 -5.90 20.10
N PHE A 117 -5.52 -5.56 18.82
CA PHE A 117 -4.87 -6.45 17.84
C PHE A 117 -3.39 -6.66 18.13
N ALA A 118 -2.69 -5.64 18.65
CA ALA A 118 -1.29 -5.76 19.06
C ALA A 118 -1.11 -6.72 20.24
N ILE A 119 -2.01 -6.67 21.23
CA ILE A 119 -2.06 -7.64 22.34
C ILE A 119 -2.31 -9.06 21.83
N ALA A 120 -3.25 -9.21 20.89
CA ALA A 120 -3.55 -10.50 20.25
C ALA A 120 -2.43 -10.98 19.31
N GLY A 121 -1.46 -10.12 19.01
CA GLY A 121 -0.31 -10.41 18.18
C GLY A 121 -0.57 -10.43 16.67
N ASN A 122 -1.66 -9.81 16.21
CA ASN A 122 -2.03 -9.74 14.79
C ASN A 122 -1.36 -8.54 14.09
N PHE A 123 -0.15 -8.75 13.58
CA PHE A 123 0.62 -7.74 12.82
C PHE A 123 0.40 -7.81 11.30
N ASP A 124 -0.75 -8.30 10.83
CA ASP A 124 -1.06 -8.27 9.40
C ASP A 124 -1.13 -6.82 8.86
N TYR A 125 -0.72 -6.63 7.60
CA TYR A 125 -0.73 -5.33 6.95
C TYR A 125 -2.12 -4.88 6.52
N HIS A 126 -2.96 -5.81 6.07
CA HIS A 126 -4.23 -5.46 5.47
C HIS A 126 -5.34 -5.34 6.51
N SER A 127 -5.34 -6.26 7.47
CA SER A 127 -6.39 -6.49 8.45
C SER A 127 -5.92 -6.32 9.91
N GLY A 128 -4.64 -6.03 10.14
CA GLY A 128 -4.02 -6.00 11.47
C GLY A 128 -3.27 -4.71 11.79
N VAL A 129 -2.40 -4.79 12.80
CA VAL A 129 -1.70 -3.65 13.43
C VAL A 129 -0.97 -2.75 12.43
N LEU A 130 -0.30 -3.31 11.43
CA LEU A 130 0.49 -2.50 10.51
C LEU A 130 -0.40 -1.64 9.61
N GLY A 131 -1.60 -2.13 9.26
CA GLY A 131 -2.58 -1.36 8.49
C GLY A 131 -3.19 -0.20 9.29
N PHE A 132 -3.52 -0.44 10.57
CA PHE A 132 -3.93 0.63 11.49
C PHE A 132 -2.80 1.67 11.67
N CYS A 133 -1.56 1.20 11.82
CA CYS A 133 -0.43 2.07 12.04
C CYS A 133 -0.10 2.92 10.80
N LEU A 134 -0.32 2.40 9.57
CA LEU A 134 -0.20 3.18 8.34
C LEU A 134 -1.11 4.42 8.34
N TYR A 135 -2.32 4.29 8.85
CA TYR A 135 -3.23 5.43 9.02
C TYR A 135 -2.63 6.48 9.97
N PHE A 136 -2.11 6.07 11.13
CA PHE A 136 -1.47 7.01 12.08
C PHE A 136 -0.17 7.61 11.55
N VAL A 137 0.57 6.91 10.69
CA VAL A 137 1.71 7.48 9.97
C VAL A 137 1.26 8.67 9.11
N LYS A 138 0.16 8.54 8.36
CA LYS A 138 -0.39 9.67 7.59
C LYS A 138 -0.87 10.80 8.49
N ARG A 139 -1.61 10.51 9.56
CA ARG A 139 -2.02 11.54 10.54
C ARG A 139 -0.81 12.28 11.13
N PHE A 140 0.25 11.56 11.51
CA PHE A 140 1.50 12.14 12.04
C PHE A 140 2.22 13.06 11.03
N GLN A 141 2.22 12.69 9.75
CA GLN A 141 2.85 13.48 8.69
C GLN A 141 2.11 14.80 8.42
N HIS A 142 0.77 14.81 8.51
CA HIS A 142 -0.05 15.91 8.00
C HIS A 142 -0.73 16.77 9.06
N THR A 143 -0.88 16.29 10.31
CA THR A 143 -1.45 17.11 11.39
C THR A 143 -0.62 18.37 11.62
N GLN A 144 -1.31 19.49 11.82
CA GLN A 144 -0.69 20.78 12.19
C GLN A 144 -0.69 21.01 13.71
N SER A 145 -1.41 20.17 14.46
CA SER A 145 -1.48 20.24 15.91
C SER A 145 -0.27 19.54 16.54
N ALA A 146 0.54 20.28 17.29
CA ALA A 146 1.67 19.71 18.01
C ALA A 146 1.25 18.62 19.04
N ALA A 147 0.08 18.79 19.66
CA ALA A 147 -0.45 17.82 20.62
C ALA A 147 -0.88 16.51 19.94
N LEU A 148 -1.59 16.61 18.80
CA LEU A 148 -1.98 15.43 18.02
C LEU A 148 -0.74 14.75 17.42
N LYS A 149 0.24 15.53 16.94
CA LYS A 149 1.50 14.99 16.44
C LYS A 149 2.22 14.14 17.47
N ALA A 150 2.36 14.63 18.71
CA ALA A 150 2.93 13.86 19.81
C ALA A 150 2.11 12.60 20.12
N THR A 151 0.78 12.70 20.08
CA THR A 151 -0.13 11.56 20.30
C THR A 151 0.07 10.46 19.24
N TYR A 152 0.14 10.83 17.97
CA TYR A 152 0.37 9.86 16.89
C TYR A 152 1.78 9.29 16.91
N GLU A 153 2.78 10.07 17.31
CA GLU A 153 4.15 9.60 17.56
C GLU A 153 4.17 8.52 18.66
N ASP A 154 3.42 8.73 19.75
CA ASP A 154 3.27 7.75 20.82
C ASP A 154 2.58 6.47 20.32
N TYR A 155 1.52 6.60 19.50
CA TYR A 155 0.82 5.44 18.93
C TYR A 155 1.74 4.59 18.05
N ILE A 156 2.50 5.22 17.16
CA ILE A 156 3.48 4.54 16.30
C ILE A 156 4.59 3.89 17.13
N THR A 157 5.09 4.61 18.14
CA THR A 157 6.14 4.12 19.05
C THR A 157 5.68 2.88 19.82
N GLN A 158 4.43 2.84 20.29
CA GLN A 158 3.86 1.67 20.96
C GLN A 158 3.82 0.45 20.04
N VAL A 159 3.42 0.62 18.77
CA VAL A 159 3.44 -0.47 17.78
C VAL A 159 4.86 -1.03 17.62
N ILE A 160 5.87 -0.17 17.51
CA ILE A 160 7.27 -0.58 17.42
C ILE A 160 7.68 -1.40 18.66
N PHE A 161 7.28 -0.98 19.87
CA PHE A 161 7.55 -1.75 21.08
C PHE A 161 6.84 -3.10 21.13
N PHE A 162 5.60 -3.21 20.65
CA PHE A 162 4.94 -4.51 20.55
C PHE A 162 5.67 -5.43 19.55
N MET A 163 6.15 -4.89 18.42
CA MET A 163 6.95 -5.67 17.45
C MET A 163 8.27 -6.15 18.06
N GLU A 164 8.95 -5.32 18.85
CA GLU A 164 10.16 -5.70 19.59
C GLU A 164 9.88 -6.79 20.63
N ASN A 165 8.79 -6.67 21.39
CA ASN A 165 8.37 -7.70 22.32
C ASN A 165 8.09 -9.04 21.63
N GLN A 166 7.43 -9.02 20.46
CA GLN A 166 7.24 -10.23 19.66
C GLN A 166 8.56 -10.85 19.18
N ARG A 167 9.50 -10.02 18.71
CA ARG A 167 10.84 -10.47 18.28
C ARG A 167 11.56 -11.18 19.42
N ILE A 168 11.51 -10.62 20.63
CA ILE A 168 12.14 -11.19 21.82
C ILE A 168 11.51 -12.54 22.15
N ARG A 169 10.17 -12.62 22.22
CA ARG A 169 9.44 -13.88 22.51
C ARG A 169 9.80 -15.00 21.52
N LYS A 170 9.74 -14.71 20.21
CA LYS A 170 10.10 -15.68 19.16
C LYS A 170 11.55 -16.15 19.23
N THR A 171 12.46 -15.28 19.69
CA THR A 171 13.87 -15.65 19.89
C THR A 171 14.05 -16.59 21.08
N LEU A 172 13.26 -16.43 22.14
CA LEU A 172 13.32 -17.24 23.35
C LEU A 172 12.62 -18.60 23.19
N GLU A 173 11.52 -18.66 22.45
CA GLU A 173 10.67 -19.85 22.37
C GLU A 173 11.20 -20.91 21.38
N SER A 174 12.23 -20.62 20.58
CA SER A 174 12.78 -21.56 19.57
C SER A 174 11.73 -22.17 18.62
N GLU A 175 10.56 -21.56 18.52
CA GLU A 175 9.38 -22.16 17.91
C GLU A 175 9.16 -21.73 16.46
N GLN A 176 8.71 -22.73 15.69
CA GLN A 176 8.36 -22.67 14.30
C GLN A 176 7.20 -21.69 14.11
N PHE A 177 7.34 -20.77 13.15
CA PHE A 177 6.25 -19.89 12.70
C PHE A 177 4.97 -20.72 12.56
N ALA A 178 3.97 -20.41 13.39
CA ALA A 178 2.67 -21.08 13.38
C ALA A 178 2.13 -21.12 11.94
N LYS A 179 1.62 -22.29 11.53
CA LYS A 179 0.87 -22.50 10.29
C LYS A 179 -0.28 -21.51 10.20
N HIS A 180 -0.04 -20.34 9.64
CA HIS A 180 -1.08 -19.44 9.20
C HIS A 180 -1.06 -19.43 7.67
N THR A 181 -2.25 -19.49 7.12
CA THR A 181 -2.65 -19.70 5.72
C THR A 181 -2.25 -18.57 4.76
N HIS A 182 -1.29 -17.72 5.11
CA HIS A 182 -0.81 -16.60 4.29
C HIS A 182 0.63 -16.83 3.83
N ASN A 183 0.96 -16.33 2.63
CA ASN A 183 2.30 -16.43 2.06
C ASN A 183 3.31 -15.73 3.01
N LYS A 184 4.10 -16.52 3.73
CA LYS A 184 5.05 -16.03 4.73
C LYS A 184 6.03 -14.99 4.17
N THR A 185 6.44 -15.15 2.91
CA THR A 185 7.27 -14.17 2.20
C THR A 185 6.57 -12.82 2.10
N GLU A 186 5.29 -12.81 1.71
CA GLU A 186 4.51 -11.57 1.57
C GLU A 186 4.36 -10.84 2.90
N VAL A 187 4.05 -11.58 3.98
CA VAL A 187 3.93 -11.01 5.33
C VAL A 187 5.25 -10.36 5.77
N LEU A 188 6.38 -11.04 5.56
CA LEU A 188 7.70 -10.50 5.88
C LEU A 188 8.06 -9.30 5.01
N THR A 189 7.77 -9.35 3.71
CA THR A 189 7.97 -8.23 2.77
C THR A 189 7.20 -6.99 3.22
N ASN A 190 5.91 -7.13 3.54
CA ASN A 190 5.09 -6.00 4.01
C ASN A 190 5.59 -5.47 5.36
N THR A 191 5.98 -6.35 6.28
CA THR A 191 6.54 -5.96 7.58
C THR A 191 7.82 -5.13 7.40
N VAL A 192 8.75 -5.59 6.56
CA VAL A 192 10.03 -4.90 6.33
C VAL A 192 9.81 -3.58 5.59
N ASN A 193 8.95 -3.56 4.57
CA ASN A 193 8.62 -2.32 3.85
C ASN A 193 7.94 -1.29 4.76
N PHE A 194 7.07 -1.72 5.68
CA PHE A 194 6.47 -0.81 6.67
C PHE A 194 7.52 -0.21 7.61
N LEU A 195 8.48 -1.03 8.08
CA LEU A 195 9.59 -0.53 8.90
C LEU A 195 10.51 0.43 8.12
N LEU A 196 10.72 0.19 6.82
CA LEU A 196 11.43 1.12 5.93
C LEU A 196 10.69 2.45 5.75
N LEU A 197 9.35 2.43 5.68
CA LEU A 197 8.54 3.64 5.71
C LEU A 197 8.79 4.42 7.01
N LEU A 198 8.75 3.77 8.17
CA LEU A 198 9.05 4.43 9.44
C LEU A 198 10.50 4.95 9.54
N LEU A 199 11.47 4.21 8.97
CA LEU A 199 12.87 4.64 8.87
C LEU A 199 13.00 5.93 8.05
N SER A 200 12.17 6.10 7.03
CA SER A 200 12.18 7.29 6.17
C SER A 200 11.77 8.56 6.90
N LEU A 201 10.93 8.45 7.95
CA LEU A 201 10.48 9.56 8.80
C LEU A 201 11.56 10.10 9.75
N LYS A 202 12.70 9.39 9.89
CA LYS A 202 13.85 9.69 10.79
C LYS A 202 13.57 9.69 12.29
N THR A 203 12.38 10.12 12.71
CA THR A 203 11.93 10.18 14.12
C THR A 203 12.08 8.82 14.82
N PHE A 204 11.78 7.73 14.12
CA PHE A 204 11.77 6.38 14.69
C PHE A 204 13.06 5.59 14.43
N ASP A 205 14.09 6.20 13.82
CA ASP A 205 15.28 5.52 13.30
C ASP A 205 15.97 4.57 14.31
N PRO A 206 16.24 4.98 15.57
CA PRO A 206 16.89 4.10 16.56
C PRO A 206 16.04 2.88 16.94
N LEU A 207 14.72 3.01 16.88
CA LEU A 207 13.78 1.96 17.30
C LEU A 207 13.54 0.95 16.16
N VAL A 208 13.54 1.40 14.91
CA VAL A 208 13.18 0.53 13.77
C VAL A 208 14.37 -0.20 13.15
N ARG A 209 15.60 0.34 13.23
CA ARG A 209 16.79 -0.31 12.65
C ARG A 209 17.01 -1.75 13.14
N PRO A 210 16.91 -2.07 14.46
CA PRO A 210 17.04 -3.45 14.94
C PRO A 210 15.95 -4.38 14.39
N LEU A 211 14.71 -3.90 14.30
CA LEU A 211 13.60 -4.65 13.70
C LEU A 211 13.84 -4.91 12.21
N ILE A 212 14.29 -3.92 11.44
CA ILE A 212 14.62 -4.08 10.01
C ILE A 212 15.69 -5.16 9.84
N ALA A 213 16.77 -5.09 10.61
CA ALA A 213 17.84 -6.09 10.55
C ALA A 213 17.30 -7.51 10.83
N TYR A 214 16.46 -7.66 11.85
CA TYR A 214 15.87 -8.95 12.21
C TYR A 214 14.91 -9.49 11.14
N TYR A 215 13.88 -8.72 10.76
CA TYR A 215 12.85 -9.19 9.85
C TYR A 215 13.36 -9.35 8.41
N SER A 216 14.30 -8.50 7.96
CA SER A 216 14.94 -8.69 6.65
C SER A 216 15.82 -9.94 6.62
N ALA A 217 16.51 -10.29 7.71
CA ALA A 217 17.25 -11.55 7.79
C ALA A 217 16.34 -12.77 7.69
N LEU A 218 15.16 -12.71 8.34
CA LEU A 218 14.13 -13.75 8.18
C LEU A 218 13.60 -13.82 6.74
N LEU A 219 13.35 -12.67 6.12
CA LEU A 219 12.91 -12.59 4.72
C LEU A 219 13.94 -13.20 3.78
N LEU A 220 15.22 -12.86 3.94
CA LEU A 220 16.31 -13.40 3.14
C LEU A 220 16.38 -14.93 3.24
N LYS A 221 16.23 -15.48 4.46
CA LYS A 221 16.20 -16.93 4.68
C LYS A 221 15.03 -17.59 3.94
N GLU A 222 13.83 -17.02 4.04
CA GLU A 222 12.63 -17.52 3.36
C GLU A 222 12.78 -17.49 1.84
N VAL A 223 13.23 -16.36 1.30
CA VAL A 223 13.44 -16.14 -0.14
C VAL A 223 14.50 -17.09 -0.71
N SER A 224 15.47 -17.50 0.11
CA SER A 224 16.51 -18.44 -0.30
C SER A 224 16.01 -19.90 -0.36
N GLN A 225 14.88 -20.20 0.28
CA GLN A 225 14.28 -21.53 0.35
C GLN A 225 13.11 -21.71 -0.63
N ASN A 226 12.57 -20.62 -1.18
CA ASN A 226 11.38 -20.63 -2.01
C ASN A 226 11.69 -20.11 -3.42
N THR A 227 11.28 -20.85 -4.45
CA THR A 227 11.55 -20.55 -5.86
C THR A 227 10.58 -19.54 -6.48
N GLN A 228 9.42 -19.31 -5.87
CA GLN A 228 8.41 -18.37 -6.41
C GLN A 228 8.49 -17.03 -5.66
N GLN A 229 9.14 -16.05 -6.29
CA GLN A 229 9.32 -14.71 -5.73
C GLN A 229 8.64 -13.66 -6.61
N ASN A 230 8.32 -12.51 -6.01
CA ASN A 230 7.71 -11.38 -6.72
C ASN A 230 8.63 -10.14 -6.69
N ALA A 231 8.34 -9.19 -7.58
CA ALA A 231 9.14 -7.98 -7.72
C ALA A 231 9.07 -7.06 -6.49
N ALA A 232 8.02 -7.14 -5.67
CA ALA A 232 7.89 -6.37 -4.43
C ALA A 232 8.90 -6.85 -3.37
N THR A 233 9.10 -8.17 -3.26
CA THR A 233 10.12 -8.76 -2.38
C THR A 233 11.53 -8.41 -2.83
N ALA A 234 11.81 -8.49 -4.14
CA ALA A 234 13.12 -8.08 -4.68
C ALA A 234 13.41 -6.60 -4.39
N LEU A 235 12.41 -5.73 -4.59
CA LEU A 235 12.51 -4.31 -4.25
C LEU A 235 12.74 -4.09 -2.74
N CYS A 236 12.02 -4.82 -1.88
CA CYS A 236 12.19 -4.75 -0.43
C CYS A 236 13.63 -5.07 -0.01
N LEU A 237 14.21 -6.17 -0.52
CA LEU A 237 15.60 -6.55 -0.26
C LEU A 237 16.61 -5.54 -0.82
N TRP A 238 16.27 -4.90 -1.94
CA TRP A 238 17.08 -3.82 -2.51
C TRP A 238 17.08 -2.57 -1.62
N LYS A 239 15.91 -2.16 -1.11
CA LYS A 239 15.74 -1.02 -0.19
C LYS A 239 16.49 -1.26 1.12
N VAL A 240 16.15 -2.34 1.83
CA VAL A 240 17.12 -3.32 2.38
C VAL A 240 18.60 -2.91 2.40
N GLY A 241 19.31 -3.51 1.45
CA GLY A 241 20.75 -3.38 1.32
C GLY A 241 21.22 -1.96 1.04
N THR A 242 20.36 -1.07 0.53
CA THR A 242 20.69 0.33 0.27
C THR A 242 20.63 1.18 1.54
N GLU A 243 19.50 1.21 2.23
CA GLU A 243 19.25 2.06 3.40
C GLU A 243 20.00 1.56 4.66
N MET A 244 20.20 0.24 4.76
CA MET A 244 20.91 -0.39 5.88
C MET A 244 22.37 -0.74 5.54
N SER A 245 22.83 -0.51 4.32
CA SER A 245 24.18 -0.88 3.84
C SER A 245 24.52 -2.38 4.02
N ILE A 246 23.55 -3.27 3.77
CA ILE A 246 23.70 -4.72 3.92
C ILE A 246 23.95 -5.37 2.54
N ALA A 247 25.20 -5.76 2.27
CA ALA A 247 25.63 -6.28 0.96
C ALA A 247 24.85 -7.54 0.52
N SER A 248 24.65 -8.51 1.41
CA SER A 248 23.95 -9.76 1.08
C SER A 248 22.51 -9.55 0.60
N MET A 249 21.82 -8.54 1.14
CA MET A 249 20.46 -8.17 0.69
C MET A 249 20.48 -7.57 -0.71
N LYS A 250 21.46 -6.70 -0.98
CA LYS A 250 21.63 -6.05 -2.28
C LYS A 250 21.99 -7.07 -3.37
N GLU A 251 22.88 -8.00 -3.06
CA GLU A 251 23.26 -9.10 -3.96
C GLU A 251 22.07 -10.01 -4.26
N LYS A 252 21.31 -10.41 -3.23
CA LYS A 252 20.12 -11.25 -3.46
C LYS A 252 19.05 -10.51 -4.27
N ALA A 253 18.85 -9.23 -4.02
CA ALA A 253 17.90 -8.43 -4.80
C ALA A 253 18.32 -8.33 -6.27
N ALA A 254 19.60 -8.10 -6.56
CA ALA A 254 20.12 -8.08 -7.92
C ALA A 254 19.91 -9.43 -8.63
N GLN A 255 20.20 -10.55 -7.95
CA GLN A 255 19.94 -11.88 -8.49
C GLN A 255 18.46 -12.06 -8.88
N LEU A 256 17.54 -11.69 -7.99
CA LEU A 256 16.10 -11.80 -8.27
C LEU A 256 15.66 -10.93 -9.44
N PHE A 257 16.19 -9.70 -9.55
CA PHE A 257 15.89 -8.81 -10.66
C PHE A 257 16.39 -9.35 -12.00
N ASP A 258 17.57 -9.96 -12.03
CA ASP A 258 18.19 -10.53 -13.22
C ASP A 258 17.49 -11.81 -13.70
N GLU A 259 16.98 -12.62 -12.76
CA GLU A 259 16.22 -13.84 -13.09
C GLU A 259 14.92 -13.53 -13.86
N ASN A 260 14.37 -12.31 -13.74
CA ASN A 260 13.27 -11.75 -14.54
C ASN A 260 12.03 -12.67 -14.74
N GLN A 261 11.76 -13.55 -13.78
CA GLN A 261 10.66 -14.54 -13.83
C GLN A 261 9.41 -14.11 -13.06
N PHE A 262 9.27 -12.83 -12.71
CA PHE A 262 8.15 -12.36 -11.88
C PHE A 262 6.77 -12.51 -12.54
N ALA A 263 6.73 -12.61 -13.88
CA ALA A 263 5.49 -12.65 -14.66
C ALA A 263 4.77 -14.01 -14.68
N GLU A 264 5.47 -15.13 -14.42
CA GLU A 264 4.93 -16.47 -14.73
C GLU A 264 4.06 -17.07 -13.61
N SER A 265 4.10 -16.50 -12.41
CA SER A 265 3.60 -17.20 -11.23
C SER A 265 2.16 -16.80 -10.82
N SER A 266 1.65 -15.71 -11.39
CA SER A 266 0.21 -15.37 -11.46
C SER A 266 0.05 -14.21 -12.45
N ALA A 267 -0.47 -14.44 -13.65
CA ALA A 267 -0.63 -13.42 -14.70
C ALA A 267 -1.76 -12.41 -14.39
N SER A 268 -1.73 -11.78 -13.21
CA SER A 268 -2.55 -10.62 -12.91
C SER A 268 -1.87 -9.38 -13.50
N ILE A 269 -2.65 -8.58 -14.20
CA ILE A 269 -2.21 -7.29 -14.74
C ILE A 269 -1.54 -6.38 -13.69
N SER A 270 -1.98 -6.48 -12.43
CA SER A 270 -1.39 -5.75 -11.30
C SER A 270 0.08 -6.12 -11.05
N ASN A 271 0.49 -7.36 -11.30
CA ASN A 271 1.89 -7.75 -11.14
C ASN A 271 2.80 -7.06 -12.13
N TYR A 272 2.35 -6.83 -13.37
CA TYR A 272 3.15 -6.06 -14.34
C TYR A 272 3.36 -4.62 -13.87
N TYR A 273 2.36 -4.01 -13.22
CA TYR A 273 2.51 -2.69 -12.62
C TYR A 273 3.49 -2.71 -11.44
N VAL A 274 3.41 -3.69 -10.53
CA VAL A 274 4.36 -3.83 -9.43
C VAL A 274 5.80 -4.00 -9.95
N CYS A 275 6.02 -4.84 -10.97
CA CYS A 275 7.32 -4.97 -11.62
C CYS A 275 7.79 -3.64 -12.21
N TYR A 276 6.92 -2.96 -12.97
CA TYR A 276 7.21 -1.65 -13.54
C TYR A 276 7.65 -0.65 -12.45
N GLN A 277 6.91 -0.55 -11.35
CA GLN A 277 7.23 0.37 -10.26
C GLN A 277 8.53 0.00 -9.55
N SER A 278 8.77 -1.30 -9.30
CA SER A 278 10.02 -1.76 -8.69
C SER A 278 11.24 -1.36 -9.53
N TYR A 279 11.19 -1.61 -10.84
CA TYR A 279 12.29 -1.23 -11.72
C TYR A 279 12.41 0.27 -11.93
N ALA A 280 11.29 1.01 -11.97
CA ALA A 280 11.29 2.46 -12.04
C ALA A 280 11.96 3.08 -10.81
N TYR A 281 11.65 2.58 -9.61
CA TYR A 281 12.25 3.02 -8.36
C TYR A 281 13.77 2.79 -8.34
N VAL A 282 14.21 1.57 -8.67
CA VAL A 282 15.65 1.23 -8.70
C VAL A 282 16.38 2.04 -9.77
N PHE A 283 15.77 2.24 -10.95
CA PHE A 283 16.33 3.09 -12.00
C PHE A 283 16.48 4.54 -11.52
N GLN A 284 15.47 5.13 -10.87
CA GLN A 284 15.54 6.49 -10.35
C GLN A 284 16.72 6.68 -9.38
N LYS A 285 17.00 5.68 -8.54
CA LYS A 285 18.09 5.74 -7.55
C LYS A 285 19.48 5.42 -8.12
N THR A 286 19.57 4.60 -9.16
CA THR A 286 20.86 4.09 -9.67
C THR A 286 21.28 4.67 -11.02
N GLN A 287 20.34 5.18 -11.81
CA GLN A 287 20.51 5.62 -13.20
C GLN A 287 21.09 4.53 -14.14
N GLN A 288 21.00 3.25 -13.75
CA GLN A 288 21.49 2.15 -14.56
C GLN A 288 20.50 1.78 -15.68
N GLN A 289 20.98 1.85 -16.91
CA GLN A 289 20.21 1.60 -18.13
C GLN A 289 19.56 0.21 -18.20
N HIS A 290 20.12 -0.78 -17.51
CA HIS A 290 19.55 -2.12 -17.41
C HIS A 290 18.13 -2.10 -16.79
N TYR A 291 17.95 -1.39 -15.67
CA TYR A 291 16.64 -1.28 -15.01
C TYR A 291 15.65 -0.43 -15.80
N GLN A 292 16.13 0.55 -16.57
CA GLN A 292 15.28 1.29 -17.51
C GLN A 292 14.66 0.36 -18.56
N LYS A 293 15.48 -0.51 -19.18
CA LYS A 293 15.00 -1.47 -20.18
C LYS A 293 13.99 -2.46 -19.60
N LEU A 294 14.22 -2.96 -18.38
CA LEU A 294 13.28 -3.85 -17.70
C LEU A 294 11.97 -3.15 -17.37
N ARG A 295 12.03 -1.93 -16.82
CA ARG A 295 10.85 -1.09 -16.58
C ARG A 295 10.01 -0.94 -17.85
N ASP A 296 10.65 -0.56 -18.96
CA ASP A 296 9.95 -0.34 -20.24
C ASP A 296 9.35 -1.64 -20.78
N ALA A 297 10.04 -2.77 -20.64
CA ALA A 297 9.52 -4.08 -21.01
C ALA A 297 8.26 -4.47 -20.21
N TYR A 298 8.23 -4.20 -18.89
CA TYR A 298 7.05 -4.46 -18.07
C TYR A 298 5.90 -3.48 -18.35
N GLN A 299 6.19 -2.24 -18.74
CA GLN A 299 5.18 -1.31 -19.23
C GLN A 299 4.52 -1.84 -20.51
N ASP A 300 5.30 -2.41 -21.44
CA ASP A 300 4.78 -3.02 -22.66
C ASP A 300 3.95 -4.28 -22.37
N GLN A 301 4.38 -5.11 -21.42
CA GLN A 301 3.60 -6.28 -20.99
C GLN A 301 2.28 -5.88 -20.34
N PHE A 302 2.28 -4.86 -19.47
CA PHE A 302 1.07 -4.28 -18.89
C PHE A 302 0.10 -3.82 -19.99
N LYS A 303 0.58 -3.04 -20.96
CA LYS A 303 -0.22 -2.58 -22.11
C LYS A 303 -0.75 -3.73 -22.97
N LYS A 304 0.01 -4.80 -23.14
CA LYS A 304 -0.46 -6.00 -23.87
C LYS A 304 -1.58 -6.70 -23.11
N ALA A 305 -1.41 -6.90 -21.79
CA ALA A 305 -2.39 -7.55 -20.94
C ALA A 305 -3.72 -6.78 -20.84
N LEU A 306 -3.68 -5.45 -20.92
CA LEU A 306 -4.88 -4.61 -20.95
C LEU A 306 -5.83 -4.94 -22.11
N ASN A 307 -5.33 -5.38 -23.27
CA ASN A 307 -6.18 -5.66 -24.43
C ASN A 307 -7.19 -6.80 -24.19
N SER A 308 -6.89 -7.71 -23.27
CA SER A 308 -7.72 -8.86 -22.91
C SER A 308 -8.21 -8.79 -21.47
N TYR A 309 -8.10 -7.63 -20.82
CA TYR A 309 -8.47 -7.48 -19.42
C TYR A 309 -9.99 -7.45 -19.27
N GLN A 310 -10.52 -8.35 -18.43
CA GLN A 310 -11.94 -8.41 -18.14
C GLN A 310 -12.29 -7.40 -17.04
N ILE A 311 -13.15 -6.44 -17.38
CA ILE A 311 -13.63 -5.41 -16.45
C ILE A 311 -14.85 -5.93 -15.67
N GLU A 312 -15.87 -6.41 -16.38
CA GLU A 312 -17.13 -6.85 -15.77
C GLU A 312 -16.93 -8.04 -14.83
N GLY A 313 -17.47 -7.91 -13.61
CA GLY A 313 -17.38 -8.93 -12.57
C GLY A 313 -16.04 -9.00 -11.84
N THR A 314 -15.09 -8.11 -12.15
CA THR A 314 -13.86 -7.98 -11.37
C THR A 314 -14.15 -7.25 -10.06
N ALA A 315 -13.64 -7.77 -8.94
CA ALA A 315 -13.80 -7.17 -7.62
C ALA A 315 -13.20 -5.75 -7.54
N VAL A 316 -13.69 -4.99 -6.56
CA VAL A 316 -13.24 -3.63 -6.22
C VAL A 316 -12.07 -3.70 -5.24
N GLY A 317 -11.10 -2.77 -5.36
CA GLY A 317 -10.03 -2.61 -4.38
C GLY A 317 -8.66 -2.22 -4.93
N ILE A 318 -7.79 -1.70 -4.06
CA ILE A 318 -6.45 -1.27 -4.45
C ILE A 318 -5.46 -2.43 -4.59
N TRP A 319 -5.82 -3.65 -4.16
CA TRP A 319 -4.95 -4.83 -4.26
C TRP A 319 -5.50 -5.79 -5.31
N ASN A 320 -4.88 -5.87 -6.48
CA ASN A 320 -5.20 -6.85 -7.53
C ASN A 320 -6.64 -6.81 -8.05
N HIS A 321 -7.27 -5.63 -8.00
CA HIS A 321 -8.68 -5.42 -8.31
C HIS A 321 -8.87 -4.23 -9.25
N LEU A 322 -10.12 -3.95 -9.63
CA LEU A 322 -10.43 -3.06 -10.73
C LEU A 322 -9.88 -1.63 -10.54
N THR A 323 -9.98 -1.09 -9.33
CA THR A 323 -9.43 0.24 -8.97
C THR A 323 -7.90 0.28 -9.05
N HIS A 324 -7.20 -0.80 -8.67
CA HIS A 324 -5.74 -0.90 -8.86
C HIS A 324 -5.39 -0.72 -10.33
N VAL A 325 -6.06 -1.45 -11.23
CA VAL A 325 -5.76 -1.40 -12.66
C VAL A 325 -6.01 0.00 -13.23
N GLY A 326 -7.14 0.62 -12.86
CA GLY A 326 -7.45 1.98 -13.25
C GLY A 326 -6.38 2.99 -12.81
N LEU A 327 -5.99 2.95 -11.54
CA LEU A 327 -4.95 3.82 -10.98
C LEU A 327 -3.57 3.55 -11.59
N SER A 328 -3.24 2.29 -11.88
CA SER A 328 -2.01 1.89 -12.58
C SER A 328 -1.94 2.47 -13.99
N ILE A 329 -3.03 2.43 -14.74
CA ILE A 329 -3.10 3.05 -16.08
C ILE A 329 -2.85 4.56 -15.96
N ILE A 330 -3.57 5.25 -15.08
CA ILE A 330 -3.44 6.70 -14.88
C ILE A 330 -1.98 7.08 -14.58
N GLN A 331 -1.33 6.36 -13.66
CA GLN A 331 0.06 6.64 -13.31
C GLN A 331 1.04 6.35 -14.46
N MET A 332 0.83 5.27 -15.22
CA MET A 332 1.70 4.93 -16.36
C MET A 332 1.55 5.87 -17.57
N GLU A 333 0.41 6.54 -17.71
CA GLU A 333 0.22 7.62 -18.69
C GLU A 333 1.01 8.89 -18.29
N ASN A 334 1.48 8.97 -17.04
CA ASN A 334 2.44 9.97 -16.53
C ASN A 334 2.06 11.43 -16.84
N LYS A 335 0.76 11.74 -16.82
CA LYS A 335 0.26 13.12 -17.03
C LYS A 335 0.41 13.99 -15.78
N PHE A 336 0.40 13.38 -14.59
CA PHE A 336 0.60 14.05 -13.30
C PHE A 336 1.02 13.02 -12.23
N SER A 337 1.56 13.49 -11.10
CA SER A 337 1.92 12.64 -9.95
C SER A 337 0.67 12.22 -9.17
N THR A 338 0.60 10.92 -8.85
CA THR A 338 -0.53 10.30 -8.15
C THR A 338 -0.17 9.82 -6.75
N ASN A 339 1.01 9.28 -6.49
CA ASN A 339 1.42 8.75 -5.17
C ASN A 339 0.46 7.75 -4.49
N TRP A 340 -0.59 7.26 -5.18
CA TRP A 340 -1.59 6.37 -4.60
C TRP A 340 -0.97 5.02 -4.18
N ASP A 341 0.13 4.63 -4.81
CA ASP A 341 0.85 3.38 -4.58
C ASP A 341 1.67 3.37 -3.28
N GLU A 342 1.69 4.47 -2.52
CA GLU A 342 2.30 4.52 -1.18
C GLU A 342 1.58 3.57 -0.20
N CYS A 343 0.27 3.36 -0.35
CA CYS A 343 -0.48 2.35 0.43
C CYS A 343 -0.18 0.90 0.02
N LEU A 344 0.64 0.70 -1.01
CA LEU A 344 1.20 -0.61 -1.37
C LEU A 344 2.62 -0.80 -0.80
N LEU A 345 3.17 0.21 -0.12
CA LEU A 345 4.55 0.25 0.40
C LEU A 345 5.63 0.08 -0.69
N LEU A 346 5.27 0.27 -1.96
CA LEU A 346 6.17 0.16 -3.11
C LEU A 346 7.07 1.39 -3.21
N THR A 347 6.54 2.55 -2.87
CA THR A 347 7.26 3.83 -2.83
C THR A 347 7.41 4.26 -1.35
N THR A 348 8.58 4.78 -0.99
CA THR A 348 8.77 5.49 0.28
C THR A 348 9.05 6.93 -0.10
N THR A 349 7.99 7.72 -0.23
CA THR A 349 8.10 9.17 -0.29
C THR A 349 8.40 9.66 1.13
N ALA A 350 9.56 10.30 1.28
CA ALA A 350 9.90 11.08 2.46
C ALA A 350 9.91 12.56 2.06
#